data_AF-K2NUL5-F1
#
_entry.id   AF-K2NUL5-F1
#
_cell.length_a   1.000
_cell.length_b   1.000
_cell.length_c   1.000
_cell.angle_alpha   90.00
_cell.angle_beta   90.00
_cell.angle_gamma   90.00
#
_symmetry.space_group_name_H-M   'P 1'
#
loop_
_entity.id
_entity.type
_entity.pdbx_description
1 polymer ?
#
loop_
_entity_poly.entity_id
_entity_poly.type
_entity_poly.pdbx_seq_one_letter_code
_entity_poly.pdbx_strand_id
1 'polypeptide(L)'
;MNKLIDLAPWIIIPLLIILIIFSSKYKTILNSVKTDRLNLIKKEYPDLTDKDIKYLKDAFETYKKWYFYTPLQRKLNIILGSALLFSLVGYVHYMIWFKSVYILLVFLTLFLFVTLLVGITPPTLRQHQKFLKKYLKENPENEFKVVLFKDTYVDKVEKSSRIYKTLFTFIVILFLLLTLSFWHNNI
;
A
#
# COMPACT_ATOMS: atom_id res chain seq x y z
N MET A 1 8.31 -33.29 20.97
CA MET A 1 7.96 -32.67 19.66
C MET A 1 6.90 -31.62 19.92
N ASN A 2 7.21 -30.34 19.71
CA ASN A 2 6.33 -29.23 20.07
C ASN A 2 5.09 -29.23 19.15
N LYS A 3 3.90 -29.58 19.68
CA LYS A 3 2.62 -29.58 18.95
C LYS A 3 2.35 -28.27 18.19
N LEU A 4 2.94 -27.17 18.67
CA LEU A 4 2.86 -25.84 18.07
C LEU A 4 3.55 -25.75 16.69
N ILE A 5 4.64 -26.47 16.50
CA ILE A 5 5.38 -26.53 15.21
C ILE A 5 4.56 -27.32 14.18
N ASP A 6 3.93 -28.41 14.59
CA ASP A 6 3.10 -29.24 13.72
C ASP A 6 1.80 -28.52 13.31
N LEU A 7 1.28 -27.61 14.14
CA LEU A 7 0.11 -26.78 13.86
C LEU A 7 0.43 -25.49 13.08
N ALA A 8 1.69 -25.07 13.00
CA ALA A 8 2.09 -23.81 12.36
C ALA A 8 1.63 -23.69 10.91
N PRO A 9 1.85 -24.71 10.04
CA PRO A 9 1.44 -24.61 8.64
C PRO A 9 -0.07 -24.44 8.49
N TRP A 10 -0.85 -25.11 9.35
CA TRP A 10 -2.31 -25.06 9.37
C TRP A 10 -2.87 -23.70 9.77
N ILE A 11 -2.08 -22.84 10.43
CA ILE A 11 -2.46 -21.47 10.79
C ILE A 11 -1.90 -20.47 9.77
N ILE A 12 -0.63 -20.62 9.38
CA ILE A 12 0.08 -19.70 8.48
C ILE A 12 -0.52 -19.70 7.08
N ILE A 13 -0.79 -20.88 6.51
CA ILE A 13 -1.29 -21.01 5.12
C ILE A 13 -2.66 -20.32 4.96
N PRO A 14 -3.68 -20.59 5.81
CA PRO A 14 -4.95 -19.87 5.72
C PRO A 14 -4.81 -18.35 5.88
N LEU A 15 -3.95 -17.88 6.80
CA LEU A 15 -3.70 -16.45 6.98
C LEU A 15 -3.10 -15.81 5.72
N LEU A 16 -2.16 -16.48 5.04
CA LEU A 16 -1.60 -16.01 3.78
C LEU A 16 -2.66 -15.97 2.66
N ILE A 17 -3.50 -17.00 2.56
CA ILE A 17 -4.60 -17.04 1.56
C ILE A 17 -5.55 -15.86 1.79
N ILE A 18 -5.98 -15.63 3.02
CA ILE A 18 -6.81 -14.49 3.40
C ILE A 18 -6.09 -13.20 2.99
N LEU A 19 -4.83 -13.03 3.36
CA LEU A 19 -4.06 -11.83 3.04
C LEU A 19 -3.98 -11.57 1.54
N ILE A 20 -3.77 -12.60 0.71
CA ILE A 20 -3.74 -12.50 -0.76
C ILE A 20 -5.11 -12.06 -1.31
N ILE A 21 -6.20 -12.69 -0.86
CA ILE A 21 -7.57 -12.37 -1.33
C ILE A 21 -7.92 -10.91 -0.99
N PHE A 22 -7.69 -10.49 0.25
CA PHE A 22 -8.02 -9.13 0.69
C PHE A 22 -7.10 -8.09 0.04
N SER A 23 -5.81 -8.40 -0.14
CA SER A 23 -4.87 -7.52 -0.86
C SER A 23 -5.28 -7.34 -2.32
N SER A 24 -5.75 -8.41 -2.98
CA SER A 24 -6.29 -8.35 -4.33
C SER A 24 -7.52 -7.44 -4.41
N LYS A 25 -8.49 -7.61 -3.50
CA LYS A 25 -9.66 -6.72 -3.41
C LYS A 25 -9.29 -5.26 -3.18
N TYR A 26 -8.32 -5.01 -2.30
CA TYR A 26 -7.82 -3.66 -2.05
C TYR A 26 -7.17 -3.05 -3.30
N LYS A 27 -6.37 -3.83 -4.02
CA LYS A 27 -5.77 -3.42 -5.31
C LYS A 27 -6.83 -3.09 -6.34
N THR A 28 -7.92 -3.86 -6.42
CA THR A 28 -9.06 -3.56 -7.30
C THR A 28 -9.68 -2.20 -7.00
N ILE A 29 -9.85 -1.84 -5.73
CA ILE A 29 -10.36 -0.50 -5.34
C ILE A 29 -9.38 0.60 -5.75
N LEU A 30 -8.07 0.41 -5.52
CA LEU A 30 -7.07 1.41 -5.93
C LEU A 30 -7.05 1.59 -7.45
N ASN A 31 -7.22 0.51 -8.20
CA ASN A 31 -7.28 0.55 -9.65
C ASN A 31 -8.57 1.22 -10.14
N SER A 32 -9.72 0.92 -9.52
CA SER A 32 -10.99 1.58 -9.90
C SER A 32 -10.90 3.08 -9.68
N VAL A 33 -10.31 3.56 -8.57
CA VAL A 33 -10.10 5.00 -8.34
C VAL A 33 -9.25 5.64 -9.44
N LYS A 34 -8.19 4.96 -9.91
CA LYS A 34 -7.35 5.47 -11.00
C LYS A 34 -8.12 5.53 -12.31
N THR A 35 -8.87 4.48 -12.64
CA THR A 35 -9.69 4.39 -13.85
C THR A 35 -10.81 5.42 -13.82
N ASP A 36 -11.54 5.55 -12.71
CA ASP A 36 -12.62 6.51 -12.55
C ASP A 36 -12.10 7.95 -12.68
N ARG A 37 -10.91 8.24 -12.16
CA ARG A 37 -10.26 9.55 -12.37
C ARG A 37 -9.94 9.80 -13.83
N LEU A 38 -9.38 8.80 -14.52
CA LEU A 38 -9.06 8.91 -15.94
C LEU A 38 -10.32 9.19 -16.77
N ASN A 39 -11.41 8.49 -16.46
CA ASN A 39 -12.70 8.68 -17.11
C ASN A 39 -13.27 10.08 -16.86
N LEU A 40 -13.10 10.63 -15.65
CA LEU A 40 -13.48 12.00 -15.35
C LEU A 40 -12.65 13.02 -16.13
N ILE A 41 -11.32 12.84 -16.21
CA ILE A 41 -10.45 13.72 -17.01
C ILE A 41 -10.88 13.72 -18.47
N LYS A 42 -11.10 12.53 -19.06
CA LYS A 42 -11.55 12.41 -20.46
C LYS A 42 -12.92 13.02 -20.70
N LYS A 43 -13.78 13.04 -19.67
CA LYS A 43 -15.11 13.66 -19.76
C LYS A 43 -15.05 15.18 -19.66
N GLU A 44 -14.22 15.72 -18.77
CA GLU A 44 -14.08 17.18 -18.57
C GLU A 44 -13.18 17.82 -19.65
N TYR A 45 -12.24 17.07 -20.21
CA TYR A 45 -11.28 17.53 -21.21
C TYR A 45 -11.20 16.54 -22.39
N PRO A 46 -12.24 16.47 -23.23
CA PRO A 46 -12.34 15.49 -24.31
C PRO A 46 -11.29 15.68 -25.41
N ASP A 47 -10.75 16.89 -25.55
CA ASP A 47 -9.77 17.24 -26.58
C ASP A 47 -8.35 16.74 -26.25
N LEU A 48 -8.10 16.28 -25.02
CA LEU A 48 -6.80 15.78 -24.62
C LEU A 48 -6.55 14.39 -25.21
N THR A 49 -5.42 14.23 -25.89
CA THR A 49 -4.97 12.90 -26.31
C THR A 49 -4.47 12.09 -25.12
N ASP A 50 -4.39 10.76 -25.26
CA ASP A 50 -3.83 9.90 -24.22
C ASP A 50 -2.36 10.28 -23.86
N LYS A 51 -1.61 10.83 -24.82
CA LYS A 51 -0.24 11.31 -24.61
C LYS A 51 -0.23 12.56 -23.73
N ASP A 52 -1.15 13.48 -23.95
CA ASP A 52 -1.28 14.70 -23.14
C ASP A 52 -1.70 14.36 -21.71
N ILE A 53 -2.67 13.46 -21.56
CA ILE A 53 -3.11 12.99 -20.24
C ILE A 53 -1.95 12.35 -19.48
N LYS A 54 -1.11 11.55 -20.16
CA LYS A 54 0.08 10.95 -19.56
C LYS A 54 1.08 12.01 -19.11
N TYR A 55 1.38 12.98 -19.98
CA TYR A 55 2.30 14.08 -19.68
C TYR A 55 1.82 14.90 -18.47
N LEU A 56 0.56 15.33 -18.47
CA LEU A 56 -0.04 16.11 -17.39
C LEU A 56 -0.02 15.35 -16.06
N LYS A 57 -0.29 14.04 -16.10
CA LYS A 57 -0.21 13.18 -14.93
C LYS A 57 1.22 13.11 -14.37
N ASP A 58 2.22 12.93 -15.22
CA ASP A 58 3.62 12.83 -14.79
C ASP A 58 4.14 14.17 -14.23
N ALA A 59 3.77 15.28 -14.88
CA ALA A 59 4.04 16.63 -14.39
C ALA A 59 3.37 16.88 -13.02
N PHE A 60 2.10 16.50 -12.88
CA PHE A 60 1.38 16.66 -11.63
C PHE A 60 1.90 15.78 -10.50
N GLU A 61 2.34 14.55 -10.79
CA GLU A 61 3.01 13.71 -9.79
C GLU A 61 4.33 14.33 -9.31
N THR A 62 5.05 15.02 -10.19
CA THR A 62 6.25 15.78 -9.81
C THR A 62 5.89 16.94 -8.89
N TYR A 63 4.87 17.73 -9.23
CA TYR A 63 4.33 18.77 -8.35
C TYR A 63 3.94 18.20 -6.98
N LYS A 64 3.16 17.12 -6.93
CA LYS A 64 2.77 16.46 -5.68
C LYS A 64 3.96 16.04 -4.83
N LYS A 65 5.04 15.51 -5.41
CA LYS A 65 6.24 15.11 -4.66
C LYS A 65 6.81 16.26 -3.82
N TRP A 66 6.72 17.49 -4.30
CA TRP A 66 7.27 18.67 -3.63
C TRP A 66 6.28 19.34 -2.69
N TYR A 67 5.01 19.42 -3.07
CA TYR A 67 4.01 20.23 -2.35
C TYR A 67 3.02 19.42 -1.50
N PHE A 68 2.89 18.12 -1.74
CA PHE A 68 1.94 17.27 -1.00
C PHE A 68 2.62 16.42 0.06
N TYR A 69 3.82 15.89 -0.23
CA TYR A 69 4.55 15.04 0.71
C TYR A 69 5.51 15.85 1.58
N THR A 70 5.51 15.56 2.89
CA THR A 70 6.49 16.15 3.79
C THR A 70 7.91 15.63 3.50
N PRO A 71 8.98 16.36 3.86
CA PRO A 71 10.35 15.85 3.78
C PRO A 71 10.53 14.49 4.49
N LEU A 72 9.87 14.31 5.63
CA LEU A 72 9.89 13.06 6.37
C LEU A 72 9.25 11.91 5.60
N GLN A 73 8.06 12.11 5.01
CA GLN A 73 7.37 11.09 4.21
C GLN A 73 8.21 10.65 3.01
N ARG A 74 8.92 11.59 2.35
CA ARG A 74 9.82 11.27 1.25
C ARG A 74 10.97 10.36 1.69
N LYS A 75 11.61 10.66 2.83
CA LYS A 75 12.66 9.81 3.41
C LYS A 75 12.13 8.45 3.83
N LEU A 76 10.97 8.41 4.50
CA LEU A 76 10.33 7.17 4.92
C LEU A 76 10.01 6.26 3.72
N ASN A 77 9.52 6.80 2.62
CA ASN A 77 9.25 6.00 1.42
C ASN A 77 10.51 5.31 0.87
N ILE A 78 11.67 5.99 0.90
CA ILE A 78 12.94 5.40 0.47
C ILE A 78 13.37 4.30 1.45
N ILE A 79 13.35 4.59 2.75
CA ILE A 79 13.75 3.62 3.80
C ILE A 79 12.88 2.37 3.74
N LEU A 80 11.56 2.54 3.69
CA LEU A 80 10.61 1.43 3.62
C LEU A 80 10.75 0.64 2.32
N GLY A 81 11.00 1.32 1.19
CA GLY A 81 11.28 0.66 -0.09
C GLY A 81 12.52 -0.23 -0.02
N SER A 82 13.61 0.28 0.55
CA SER A 82 14.84 -0.50 0.76
C SER A 82 14.63 -1.66 1.73
N ALA A 83 13.86 -1.46 2.80
CA ALA A 83 13.54 -2.52 3.77
C ALA A 83 12.67 -3.64 3.16
N LEU A 84 11.75 -3.31 2.24
CA LEU A 84 10.99 -4.32 1.48
C LEU A 84 11.92 -5.15 0.60
N LEU A 85 12.84 -4.51 -0.12
CA LEU A 85 13.81 -5.22 -0.96
C LEU A 85 14.72 -6.12 -0.13
N PHE A 86 15.24 -5.61 0.99
CA PHE A 86 16.08 -6.37 1.90
C PHE A 86 15.36 -7.59 2.47
N SER A 87 14.13 -7.42 2.96
CA SER A 87 13.34 -8.54 3.51
C SER A 87 13.01 -9.60 2.46
N LEU A 88 12.71 -9.19 1.22
CA LEU A 88 12.47 -10.10 0.11
C LEU A 88 13.73 -10.87 -0.29
N VAL A 89 14.87 -10.18 -0.47
CA VAL A 89 16.15 -10.81 -0.79
C VAL A 89 16.58 -11.76 0.31
N GLY A 90 16.43 -11.36 1.58
CA GLY A 90 16.70 -12.20 2.73
C GLY A 90 15.84 -13.47 2.73
N TYR A 91 14.53 -13.35 2.50
CA TYR A 91 13.63 -14.50 2.39
C TYR A 91 14.07 -15.49 1.29
N VAL A 92 14.35 -14.99 0.09
CA VAL A 92 14.78 -15.83 -1.05
C VAL A 92 16.13 -16.48 -0.80
N HIS A 93 17.12 -15.71 -0.31
CA HIS A 93 18.44 -16.22 0.03
C HIS A 93 18.34 -17.33 1.09
N TYR A 94 17.58 -17.11 2.15
CA TYR A 94 17.41 -18.12 3.18
C TYR A 94 16.66 -19.36 2.69
N MET A 95 15.69 -19.24 1.78
CA MET A 95 15.03 -20.43 1.20
C MET A 95 15.98 -21.30 0.36
N ILE A 96 16.91 -20.69 -0.35
CA ILE A 96 17.83 -21.40 -1.25
C ILE A 96 18.95 -22.08 -0.44
N TRP A 97 19.56 -21.35 0.48
CA TRP A 97 20.81 -21.75 1.12
C TRP A 97 20.63 -22.40 2.50
N PHE A 98 19.48 -22.19 3.14
CA PHE A 98 19.24 -22.65 4.51
C PHE A 98 17.87 -23.33 4.61
N LYS A 99 17.73 -24.28 5.54
CA LYS A 99 16.45 -24.99 5.76
C LYS A 99 15.78 -24.60 7.09
N SER A 100 16.15 -23.45 7.65
CA SER A 100 15.57 -22.97 8.90
C SER A 100 14.22 -22.31 8.65
N VAL A 101 13.15 -23.05 8.94
CA VAL A 101 11.76 -22.56 8.92
C VAL A 101 11.60 -21.33 9.81
N TYR A 102 12.33 -21.26 10.92
CA TYR A 102 12.29 -20.12 11.83
C TYR A 102 12.78 -18.82 11.16
N ILE A 103 13.94 -18.85 10.51
CA ILE A 103 14.51 -17.65 9.89
C ILE A 103 13.64 -17.18 8.72
N LEU A 104 13.04 -18.12 7.97
CA LEU A 104 12.07 -17.80 6.93
C LEU A 104 10.84 -17.06 7.49
N LEU A 105 10.33 -17.48 8.65
CA LEU A 105 9.21 -16.83 9.32
C LEU A 105 9.57 -15.39 9.74
N VAL A 106 10.80 -15.15 10.22
CA VAL A 106 11.28 -13.80 10.56
C VAL A 106 11.29 -12.88 9.34
N PHE A 107 11.86 -13.32 8.21
CA PHE A 107 11.89 -12.52 6.99
C PHE A 107 10.50 -12.26 6.42
N LEU A 108 9.60 -13.26 6.47
CA LEU A 108 8.21 -13.11 6.07
C LEU A 108 7.49 -12.06 6.94
N THR A 109 7.62 -12.15 8.27
CA THR A 109 7.01 -11.20 9.20
C THR A 109 7.58 -9.80 9.03
N LEU A 110 8.89 -9.67 8.82
CA LEU A 110 9.51 -8.39 8.49
C LEU A 110 8.94 -7.81 7.19
N PHE A 111 8.83 -8.62 6.13
CA PHE A 111 8.25 -8.19 4.86
C PHE A 111 6.80 -7.70 5.02
N LEU A 112 5.96 -8.45 5.74
CA LEU A 112 4.58 -8.08 6.02
C LEU A 112 4.48 -6.79 6.84
N PHE A 113 5.33 -6.63 7.85
CA PHE A 113 5.39 -5.42 8.67
C PHE A 113 5.81 -4.19 7.86
N VAL A 114 6.85 -4.29 7.04
CA VAL A 114 7.26 -3.17 6.18
C VAL A 114 6.17 -2.85 5.16
N THR A 115 5.49 -3.87 4.61
CA THR A 115 4.34 -3.67 3.71
C THR A 115 3.21 -2.89 4.39
N LEU A 116 2.94 -3.18 5.67
CA LEU A 116 1.96 -2.43 6.46
C LEU A 116 2.36 -0.95 6.57
N LEU A 117 3.62 -0.68 6.91
CA LEU A 117 4.15 0.67 7.01
C LEU A 117 4.02 1.42 5.67
N VAL A 118 4.35 0.78 4.56
CA VAL A 118 4.14 1.34 3.21
C VAL A 118 2.66 1.56 2.89
N GLY A 119 1.74 0.77 3.45
CA GLY A 119 0.30 0.94 3.25
C GLY A 119 -0.32 2.10 4.03
N ILE A 120 0.29 2.50 5.16
CA ILE A 120 -0.21 3.57 6.03
C ILE A 120 0.50 4.91 5.84
N THR A 121 1.73 4.91 5.30
CA THR A 121 2.53 6.14 5.08
C THR A 121 1.94 7.07 4.00
N PRO A 122 1.39 6.56 2.88
CA PRO A 122 0.80 7.41 1.86
C PRO A 122 -0.46 8.13 2.38
N PRO A 123 -0.67 9.39 1.97
CA PRO A 123 -1.83 10.16 2.35
C PRO A 123 -3.14 9.54 1.84
N THR A 124 -4.23 9.75 2.58
CA THR A 124 -5.54 9.18 2.25
C THR A 124 -6.18 9.84 1.02
N LEU A 125 -7.20 9.20 0.45
CA LEU A 125 -7.92 9.77 -0.70
C LEU A 125 -8.55 11.13 -0.35
N ARG A 126 -9.06 11.31 0.88
CA ARG A 126 -9.59 12.59 1.36
C ARG A 126 -8.51 13.64 1.56
N GLN A 127 -7.33 13.27 2.07
CA GLN A 127 -6.20 14.20 2.13
C GLN A 127 -5.78 14.62 0.72
N HIS A 128 -5.78 13.68 -0.22
CA HIS A 128 -5.52 13.98 -1.61
C HIS A 128 -6.59 14.91 -2.21
N GLN A 129 -7.87 14.64 -1.99
CA GLN A 129 -8.99 15.52 -2.38
C GLN A 129 -8.82 16.94 -1.82
N LYS A 130 -8.48 17.08 -0.53
CA LYS A 130 -8.22 18.38 0.10
C LYS A 130 -7.06 19.12 -0.57
N PHE A 131 -5.98 18.41 -0.89
CA PHE A 131 -4.85 18.97 -1.62
C PHE A 131 -5.25 19.45 -3.01
N LEU A 132 -6.05 18.68 -3.76
CA LEU A 132 -6.54 19.10 -5.07
C LEU A 132 -7.46 20.32 -4.99
N LYS A 133 -8.37 20.35 -4.01
CA LYS A 133 -9.24 21.51 -3.75
C LYS A 133 -8.41 22.77 -3.47
N LYS A 134 -7.33 22.64 -2.69
CA LYS A 134 -6.39 23.74 -2.42
C LYS A 134 -5.65 24.18 -3.69
N TYR A 135 -5.12 23.23 -4.47
CA TYR A 135 -4.43 23.52 -5.73
C TYR A 135 -5.32 24.29 -6.71
N LEU A 136 -6.57 23.86 -6.92
CA LEU A 136 -7.51 24.52 -7.84
C LEU A 136 -7.91 25.93 -7.35
N LYS A 137 -7.93 26.15 -6.03
CA LYS A 137 -8.17 27.48 -5.46
C LYS A 137 -6.99 28.42 -5.71
N GLU A 138 -5.77 27.91 -5.60
CA GLU A 138 -4.53 28.68 -5.80
C GLU A 138 -4.18 28.85 -7.29
N ASN A 139 -4.65 27.96 -8.16
CA ASN A 139 -4.34 27.91 -9.59
C ASN A 139 -5.64 27.75 -10.40
N PRO A 140 -6.42 28.83 -10.60
CA PRO A 140 -7.74 28.76 -11.23
C PRO A 140 -7.69 28.31 -12.70
N GLU A 141 -6.56 28.50 -13.38
CA GLU A 141 -6.36 28.07 -14.78
C GLU A 141 -6.28 26.54 -14.94
N ASN A 142 -5.99 25.82 -13.85
CA ASN A 142 -5.88 24.36 -13.80
C ASN A 142 -5.00 23.80 -14.93
N GLU A 143 -3.74 24.25 -14.99
CA GLU A 143 -2.76 23.82 -16.00
C GLU A 143 -2.61 22.29 -16.05
N PHE A 144 -2.69 21.63 -14.90
CA PHE A 144 -2.57 20.17 -14.80
C PHE A 144 -3.87 19.41 -15.11
N LYS A 145 -4.97 20.11 -15.44
CA LYS A 145 -6.27 19.51 -15.78
C LYS A 145 -6.74 18.50 -14.74
N VAL A 146 -6.55 18.85 -13.47
CA VAL A 146 -6.90 18.04 -12.31
C VAL A 146 -8.41 18.07 -12.11
N VAL A 147 -8.99 16.90 -11.87
CA VAL A 147 -10.43 16.73 -11.60
C VAL A 147 -10.67 16.27 -10.15
N LEU A 148 -11.78 16.74 -9.57
CA LEU A 148 -12.21 16.37 -8.22
C LEU A 148 -13.25 15.25 -8.27
N PHE A 149 -13.18 14.33 -7.32
CA PHE A 149 -14.28 13.40 -7.11
C PHE A 149 -15.42 14.09 -6.36
N LYS A 150 -16.64 13.54 -6.45
CA LYS A 150 -17.71 13.89 -5.51
C LYS A 150 -17.32 13.45 -4.11
N ASP A 151 -17.62 14.25 -3.09
CA ASP A 151 -17.26 13.93 -1.70
C ASP A 151 -17.90 12.60 -1.24
N THR A 152 -19.11 12.28 -1.69
CA THR A 152 -19.77 10.98 -1.44
C THR A 152 -18.99 9.77 -1.98
N TYR A 153 -18.32 9.93 -3.13
CA TYR A 153 -17.47 8.88 -3.70
C TYR A 153 -16.21 8.68 -2.87
N VAL A 154 -15.56 9.76 -2.45
CA VAL A 154 -14.38 9.70 -1.58
C VAL A 154 -14.70 8.95 -0.29
N ASP A 155 -15.83 9.25 0.32
CA ASP A 155 -16.24 8.67 1.60
C ASP A 155 -16.49 7.17 1.48
N LYS A 156 -17.14 6.74 0.39
CA LYS A 156 -17.35 5.32 0.08
C LYS A 156 -16.03 4.58 -0.08
N VAL A 157 -15.10 5.14 -0.85
CA VAL A 157 -13.79 4.52 -1.12
C VAL A 157 -12.91 4.49 0.13
N GLU A 158 -12.90 5.55 0.93
CA GLU A 158 -12.14 5.59 2.18
C GLU A 158 -12.67 4.61 3.21
N LYS A 159 -13.99 4.50 3.37
CA LYS A 159 -14.61 3.52 4.26
C LYS A 159 -14.22 2.10 3.85
N SER A 160 -14.32 1.79 2.55
CA SER A 160 -13.92 0.49 2.02
C SER A 160 -12.44 0.22 2.26
N SER A 161 -11.56 1.18 1.88
CA SER A 161 -10.11 1.08 2.06
C SER A 161 -9.70 0.87 3.52
N ARG A 162 -10.39 1.52 4.47
CA ARG A 162 -10.13 1.40 5.90
C ARG A 162 -10.34 -0.03 6.40
N ILE A 163 -11.40 -0.70 5.95
CA ILE A 163 -11.68 -2.11 6.33
C ILE A 163 -10.51 -2.99 5.93
N TYR A 164 -10.03 -2.90 4.69
CA TYR A 164 -8.90 -3.69 4.21
C TYR A 164 -7.60 -3.38 4.97
N LYS A 165 -7.32 -2.11 5.25
CA LYS A 165 -6.15 -1.72 6.05
C LYS A 165 -6.22 -2.28 7.47
N THR A 166 -7.36 -2.18 8.14
CA THR A 166 -7.55 -2.73 9.49
C THR A 166 -7.36 -4.25 9.51
N LEU A 167 -7.92 -4.96 8.54
CA LEU A 167 -7.73 -6.42 8.42
C LEU A 167 -6.27 -6.78 8.16
N PHE A 168 -5.58 -6.04 7.28
CA PHE A 168 -4.16 -6.25 7.02
C PHE A 168 -3.33 -6.03 8.28
N THR A 169 -3.57 -4.94 9.02
CA THR A 169 -2.93 -4.67 10.32
C THR A 169 -3.15 -5.81 11.30
N PHE A 170 -4.38 -6.30 11.43
CA PHE A 170 -4.71 -7.41 12.33
C PHE A 170 -3.92 -8.68 11.98
N ILE A 171 -3.84 -9.05 10.69
CA ILE A 171 -3.08 -10.22 10.24
C ILE A 171 -1.59 -10.06 10.52
N VAL A 172 -1.02 -8.87 10.29
CA VAL A 172 0.39 -8.58 10.58
C VAL A 172 0.70 -8.73 12.07
N ILE A 173 -0.20 -8.27 12.94
CA ILE A 173 -0.07 -8.45 14.40
C ILE A 173 -0.08 -9.94 14.76
N LEU A 174 -0.98 -10.74 14.17
CA LEU A 174 -0.99 -12.19 14.38
C LEU A 174 0.32 -12.85 13.92
N PHE A 175 0.87 -12.45 12.78
CA PHE A 175 2.17 -12.94 12.30
C PHE A 175 3.31 -12.58 13.25
N LEU A 176 3.33 -11.36 13.79
CA LEU A 176 4.30 -10.94 14.81
C LEU A 176 4.20 -11.80 16.08
N LEU A 177 2.99 -12.01 16.60
CA LEU A 177 2.76 -12.85 17.78
C LEU A 177 3.17 -14.30 17.54
N LEU A 178 2.85 -14.86 16.38
CA LEU A 178 3.30 -16.20 15.99
C LEU A 178 4.82 -16.25 15.97
N THR A 179 5.48 -15.31 15.29
CA THR A 179 6.95 -15.28 15.18
C THR A 179 7.62 -15.20 16.55
N LEU A 180 7.11 -14.36 17.46
CA LEU A 180 7.60 -14.25 18.84
C LEU A 180 7.37 -15.55 19.64
N SER A 181 6.22 -16.20 19.48
CA SER A 181 5.94 -17.50 20.09
C SER A 181 6.90 -18.58 19.59
N PHE A 182 7.20 -18.60 18.29
CA PHE A 182 8.19 -19.51 17.71
C PHE A 182 9.60 -19.21 18.21
N TRP A 183 9.98 -17.95 18.36
CA TRP A 183 11.28 -17.58 18.93
C TRP A 183 11.42 -18.05 20.37
N HIS A 184 10.43 -17.78 21.22
CA HIS A 184 10.47 -18.18 22.64
C HIS A 184 10.55 -19.70 22.82
N ASN A 185 9.90 -20.49 21.95
CA ASN A 185 9.86 -21.95 22.06
C ASN A 185 11.06 -22.67 21.40
N ASN A 186 11.93 -21.97 20.68
CA ASN A 186 13.13 -22.53 20.03
C ASN A 186 14.45 -22.03 20.67
N ILE A 187 14.36 -21.23 21.73
CA ILE A 187 15.46 -20.89 22.65
C ILE A 187 15.34 -21.82 23.86
#